data_AF-A0A350R2X5-F1
#
_entry.id   AF-A0A350R2X5-F1
#
_cell.length_a   1.000
_cell.length_b   1.000
_cell.length_c   1.000
_cell.angle_alpha   90.00
_cell.angle_beta   90.00
_cell.angle_gamma   90.00
#
_symmetry.space_group_name_H-M   'P 1'
#
loop_
_entity.id
_entity.type
_entity.pdbx_description
1 polymer ?
#
loop_
_entity_poly.entity_id
_entity_poly.type
_entity_poly.pdbx_seq_one_letter_code
_entity_poly.pdbx_strand_id
1 'polypeptide(L)'
;MMKYYSEKKERFMGLEDAFKKLCSINEFIKLQKHLSRDDAFMAMRVLQKMCENLEVTPLEMIELCDNCKYDSKEYLTKYNKNQYYKKEKEIGQTMWENFYRECTPMLENDESIGKIITISGKIKDNPIVLQELIKLIKDKGFIGFDKISGSDYLISLNNEDSIRIKNALKHPYHGKIITIQEFQNLEVKI
;
A
#
# COMPACT_ATOMS: atom_id res chain seq x y z
N MET A 1 -38.24 -4.82 10.44
CA MET A 1 -36.83 -4.35 10.51
C MET A 1 -36.61 -3.91 11.94
N MET A 2 -35.87 -4.69 12.74
CA MET A 2 -35.68 -4.40 14.17
C MET A 2 -34.65 -3.28 14.30
N LYS A 3 -35.12 -2.08 14.68
CA LYS A 3 -34.35 -0.82 14.59
C LYS A 3 -33.56 -0.48 15.86
N TYR A 4 -33.31 -1.44 16.74
CA TYR A 4 -32.81 -1.16 18.09
C TYR A 4 -31.41 -0.52 18.10
N TYR A 5 -30.53 -0.92 17.18
CA TYR A 5 -29.18 -0.35 17.01
C TYR A 5 -29.05 0.65 15.85
N SER A 6 -30.11 0.86 15.05
CA SER A 6 -30.07 1.78 13.89
C SER A 6 -30.79 3.11 14.12
N GLU A 7 -31.81 3.15 15.00
CA GLU A 7 -32.56 4.38 15.30
C GLU A 7 -31.81 5.33 16.23
N LYS A 8 -30.99 4.80 17.14
CA LYS A 8 -29.94 5.57 17.80
C LYS A 8 -28.70 5.46 16.91
N LYS A 9 -28.33 6.53 16.18
CA LYS A 9 -27.05 6.63 15.46
C LYS A 9 -25.85 6.63 16.43
N GLU A 10 -25.73 5.64 17.29
CA GLU A 10 -24.54 5.43 18.09
C GLU A 10 -23.54 4.68 17.20
N ARG A 11 -22.72 5.46 16.51
CA ARG A 11 -21.54 4.91 15.83
C ARG A 11 -20.59 4.40 16.90
N PHE A 12 -20.54 3.09 17.09
CA PHE A 12 -19.39 2.46 17.73
C PHE A 12 -18.16 2.71 16.83
N MET A 13 -17.14 3.42 17.34
CA MET A 13 -15.95 3.74 16.56
C MET A 13 -14.96 2.55 16.52
N GLY A 14 -15.18 1.50 17.32
CA GLY A 14 -14.42 0.26 17.28
C GLY A 14 -14.93 -0.82 18.24
N LEU A 15 -14.29 -2.00 18.18
CA LEU A 15 -14.62 -3.17 19.01
C LEU A 15 -14.51 -2.88 20.51
N GLU A 16 -13.52 -2.09 20.91
CA GLU A 16 -13.29 -1.64 22.28
C GLU A 16 -14.51 -0.89 22.85
N ASP A 17 -15.10 0.03 22.06
CA ASP A 17 -16.26 0.81 22.49
C ASP A 17 -17.51 -0.05 22.59
N ALA A 18 -17.70 -0.98 21.64
CA ALA A 18 -18.80 -1.94 21.67
C ALA A 18 -18.71 -2.84 22.90
N PHE A 19 -17.51 -3.33 23.22
CA PHE A 19 -17.27 -4.17 24.39
C PHE A 19 -17.53 -3.42 25.70
N LYS A 20 -17.00 -2.21 25.87
CA LYS A 20 -17.23 -1.41 27.09
C LYS A 20 -18.69 -1.08 27.34
N LYS A 21 -19.49 -0.99 26.27
CA LYS A 21 -20.90 -0.63 26.37
C LYS A 21 -21.84 -1.82 26.59
N LEU A 22 -21.55 -2.94 25.93
CA LEU A 22 -22.42 -4.13 25.96
C LEU A 22 -21.97 -5.15 27.01
N CYS A 23 -20.69 -5.14 27.38
CA CYS A 23 -20.07 -6.05 28.32
C CYS A 23 -19.58 -5.29 29.57
N SER A 24 -18.89 -6.00 30.47
CA SER A 24 -18.40 -5.42 31.71
C SER A 24 -17.03 -4.76 31.57
N ILE A 25 -16.88 -3.56 32.14
CA ILE A 25 -15.57 -2.88 32.27
C ILE A 25 -14.57 -3.75 33.04
N ASN A 26 -15.03 -4.57 33.98
CA ASN A 26 -14.16 -5.48 34.76
C ASN A 26 -13.62 -6.64 33.92
N GLU A 27 -14.33 -7.05 32.87
CA GLU A 27 -13.82 -8.01 31.90
C GLU A 27 -12.80 -7.34 30.99
N PHE A 28 -13.09 -6.11 30.57
CA PHE A 28 -12.23 -5.33 29.67
C PHE A 28 -10.83 -5.06 30.25
N ILE A 29 -10.74 -4.69 31.53
CA ILE A 29 -9.46 -4.37 32.20
C ILE A 29 -8.46 -5.55 32.19
N LYS A 30 -8.95 -6.78 32.04
CA LYS A 30 -8.12 -8.00 32.00
C LYS A 30 -7.59 -8.33 30.61
N LEU A 31 -8.02 -7.60 29.58
CA LEU A 31 -7.71 -7.87 28.18
C LEU A 31 -6.58 -6.96 27.70
N GLN A 32 -5.66 -7.51 26.93
CA GLN A 32 -4.55 -6.79 26.36
C GLN A 32 -4.91 -6.30 24.95
N LYS A 33 -4.77 -5.00 24.73
CA LYS A 33 -5.02 -4.38 23.42
C LYS A 33 -4.06 -4.95 22.36
N HIS A 34 -4.59 -5.25 21.17
CA HIS A 34 -3.85 -5.76 20.00
C HIS A 34 -3.27 -7.18 20.16
N LEU A 35 -3.70 -7.92 21.17
CA LEU A 35 -3.41 -9.34 21.27
C LEU A 35 -4.53 -10.13 20.58
N SER A 36 -4.22 -10.84 19.50
CA SER A 36 -5.24 -11.46 18.63
C SER A 36 -6.24 -12.37 19.36
N ARG A 37 -5.79 -13.08 20.41
CA ARG A 37 -6.67 -13.95 21.21
C ARG A 37 -7.69 -13.16 22.02
N ASP A 38 -7.30 -11.98 22.52
CA ASP A 38 -8.14 -11.12 23.35
C ASP A 38 -9.11 -10.34 22.46
N ASP A 39 -8.66 -9.91 21.27
CA ASP A 39 -9.54 -9.32 20.25
C ASP A 39 -10.61 -10.30 19.78
N ALA A 40 -10.25 -11.57 19.56
CA ALA A 40 -11.21 -12.63 19.21
C ALA A 40 -12.22 -12.87 20.34
N PHE A 41 -11.77 -12.89 21.60
CA PHE A 41 -12.64 -12.99 22.76
C PHE A 41 -13.61 -11.80 22.85
N MET A 42 -13.11 -10.57 22.66
CA MET A 42 -13.95 -9.37 22.67
C MET A 42 -15.04 -9.43 21.60
N ALA A 43 -14.69 -9.82 20.38
CA ALA A 43 -15.64 -9.96 19.28
C ALA A 43 -16.73 -10.99 19.60
N MET A 44 -16.34 -12.16 20.11
CA MET A 44 -17.29 -13.22 20.49
C MET A 44 -18.24 -12.76 21.60
N ARG A 45 -17.72 -12.11 22.65
CA ARG A 45 -18.53 -11.64 23.77
C ARG A 45 -19.49 -10.52 23.38
N VAL A 46 -19.05 -9.59 22.53
CA VAL A 46 -19.93 -8.55 21.97
C VAL A 46 -21.08 -9.19 21.19
N LEU A 47 -20.79 -10.15 20.30
CA LEU A 47 -21.82 -10.87 19.56
C LEU A 47 -22.80 -11.58 20.49
N GLN A 48 -22.29 -12.28 21.51
CA GLN A 48 -23.12 -12.95 22.51
C GLN A 48 -24.08 -11.98 23.19
N LYS A 49 -23.59 -10.82 23.65
CA LYS A 49 -24.43 -9.80 24.30
C LYS A 49 -25.43 -9.16 23.35
N MET A 50 -25.07 -8.99 22.07
CA MET A 50 -26.01 -8.52 21.06
C MET A 50 -27.15 -9.52 20.84
N CYS A 51 -26.82 -10.81 20.75
CA CYS A 51 -27.81 -11.90 20.64
C CYS A 51 -28.72 -11.97 21.87
N GLU A 52 -28.16 -11.90 23.07
CA GLU A 52 -28.92 -11.86 24.33
C GLU A 52 -29.88 -10.67 24.38
N ASN A 53 -29.40 -9.47 24.04
CA ASN A 53 -30.22 -8.24 24.07
C ASN A 53 -31.35 -8.23 23.03
N LEU A 54 -31.17 -8.94 21.92
CA LEU A 54 -32.18 -9.03 20.85
C LEU A 54 -33.05 -10.28 20.98
N GLU A 55 -32.77 -11.15 21.97
CA GLU A 55 -33.45 -12.43 22.17
C GLU A 55 -33.39 -13.33 20.92
N VAL A 56 -32.24 -13.33 20.22
CA VAL A 56 -32.01 -14.13 19.01
C VAL A 56 -30.83 -15.06 19.20
N THR A 57 -30.82 -16.16 18.45
CA THR A 57 -29.65 -17.02 18.31
C THR A 57 -28.64 -16.41 17.33
N PRO A 58 -27.36 -16.83 17.37
CA PRO A 58 -26.38 -16.42 16.36
C PRO A 58 -26.79 -16.75 14.92
N LEU A 59 -27.53 -17.84 14.70
CA LEU A 59 -28.03 -18.21 13.38
C LEU A 59 -29.09 -17.23 12.88
N GLU A 60 -30.07 -16.91 13.72
CA GLU A 60 -31.10 -15.92 13.40
C GLU A 60 -30.50 -14.53 13.17
N MET A 61 -29.46 -14.15 13.92
CA MET A 61 -28.74 -12.90 13.71
C MET A 61 -28.12 -12.80 12.29
N ILE A 62 -27.60 -13.90 11.74
CA ILE A 62 -27.05 -13.96 10.37
C ILE A 62 -28.17 -13.76 9.34
N GLU A 63 -29.34 -14.35 9.58
CA GLU A 63 -30.50 -14.21 8.70
C GLU A 63 -31.11 -12.81 8.73
N LEU A 64 -31.09 -12.15 9.90
CA LEU A 64 -31.60 -10.80 10.10
C LEU A 64 -30.68 -9.71 9.51
N CYS A 65 -29.41 -10.02 9.26
CA CYS A 65 -28.43 -9.11 8.71
C CYS A 65 -27.98 -9.55 7.31
N ASP A 66 -28.65 -9.08 6.27
CA ASP A 66 -28.30 -9.44 4.88
C ASP A 66 -26.83 -9.11 4.51
N ASN A 67 -26.24 -8.08 5.12
CA ASN A 67 -24.82 -7.73 4.94
C ASN A 67 -23.84 -8.64 5.71
N CYS A 68 -24.34 -9.51 6.59
CA CYS A 68 -23.54 -10.52 7.31
C CYS A 68 -23.44 -11.85 6.54
N LYS A 69 -24.17 -12.00 5.42
CA LYS A 69 -23.97 -13.08 4.44
C LYS A 69 -22.68 -12.80 3.67
N TYR A 70 -21.54 -13.02 4.32
CA TYR A 70 -20.22 -12.81 3.74
C TYR A 70 -19.80 -14.07 2.98
N ASP A 71 -19.52 -13.96 1.67
CA ASP A 71 -18.85 -15.06 0.95
C ASP A 71 -17.38 -15.07 1.38
N SER A 72 -17.07 -15.96 2.33
CA SER A 72 -15.72 -16.14 2.86
C SER A 72 -14.73 -16.51 1.76
N LYS A 73 -15.15 -17.17 0.67
CA LYS A 73 -14.29 -17.50 -0.46
C LYS A 73 -13.97 -16.28 -1.31
N GLU A 74 -14.94 -15.39 -1.54
CA GLU A 74 -14.72 -14.15 -2.27
C GLU A 74 -13.71 -13.26 -1.52
N TYR A 75 -13.89 -13.13 -0.19
CA TYR A 75 -12.96 -12.40 0.65
C TYR A 75 -11.55 -13.02 0.64
N LEU A 76 -11.44 -14.34 0.80
CA LEU A 76 -10.14 -15.02 0.79
C LEU A 76 -9.44 -14.82 -0.56
N THR A 77 -10.18 -14.93 -1.66
CA THR A 77 -9.67 -14.72 -3.01
C THR A 77 -9.13 -13.30 -3.18
N LYS A 78 -9.90 -12.29 -2.76
CA LYS A 78 -9.49 -10.88 -2.83
C LYS A 78 -8.27 -10.60 -1.94
N TYR A 79 -8.24 -11.16 -0.73
CA TYR A 79 -7.11 -11.04 0.18
C TYR A 79 -5.83 -11.65 -0.42
N ASN A 80 -5.90 -12.88 -0.92
CA ASN A 80 -4.76 -13.58 -1.53
C ASN A 80 -4.23 -12.84 -2.77
N LYS A 81 -5.14 -12.35 -3.63
CA LYS A 81 -4.78 -11.54 -4.80
C LYS A 81 -4.05 -10.26 -4.39
N ASN A 82 -4.51 -9.58 -3.34
CA ASN A 82 -3.83 -8.40 -2.80
C ASN A 82 -2.46 -8.71 -2.18
N GLN A 83 -2.30 -9.87 -1.52
CA GLN A 83 -1.01 -10.30 -0.97
C GLN A 83 0.00 -10.63 -2.07
N TYR A 84 -0.44 -11.25 -3.16
CA TYR A 84 0.40 -11.50 -4.33
C TYR A 84 0.94 -10.20 -4.93
N TYR A 85 0.06 -9.22 -5.18
CA TYR A 85 0.47 -7.91 -5.70
C TYR A 85 1.39 -7.14 -4.74
N LYS A 86 1.24 -7.29 -3.43
CA LYS A 86 2.18 -6.71 -2.45
C LYS A 86 3.58 -7.29 -2.62
N LYS A 87 3.71 -8.61 -2.76
CA LYS A 87 5.01 -9.28 -2.96
C LYS A 87 5.70 -8.85 -4.25
N GLU A 88 4.97 -8.74 -5.38
CA GLU A 88 5.58 -8.28 -6.64
C GLU A 88 6.09 -6.83 -6.56
N LYS A 89 5.34 -5.95 -5.89
CA LYS A 89 5.77 -4.57 -5.64
C LYS A 89 7.01 -4.49 -4.76
N GLU A 90 7.11 -5.34 -3.75
CA GLU A 90 8.28 -5.44 -2.88
C GLU A 90 9.54 -5.84 -3.66
N ILE A 91 9.43 -6.74 -4.66
CA ILE A 91 10.57 -7.17 -5.47
C ILE A 91 11.15 -5.99 -6.27
N GLY A 92 10.32 -5.28 -7.04
CA GLY A 92 10.82 -4.18 -7.86
C GLY A 92 11.29 -2.98 -7.04
N GLN A 93 10.66 -2.74 -5.89
CA GLN A 93 11.14 -1.73 -4.95
C GLN A 93 12.51 -2.10 -4.37
N THR A 94 12.70 -3.34 -3.91
CA THR A 94 13.99 -3.84 -3.41
C THR A 94 15.06 -3.79 -4.50
N MET A 95 14.72 -4.14 -5.74
CA MET A 95 15.65 -4.10 -6.87
C MET A 95 16.14 -2.68 -7.16
N TRP A 96 15.23 -1.70 -7.19
CA TRP A 96 15.61 -0.30 -7.34
C TRP A 96 16.44 0.20 -6.15
N GLU A 97 16.06 -0.18 -4.93
CA GLU A 97 16.77 0.17 -3.70
C GLU A 97 18.21 -0.32 -3.69
N ASN A 98 18.43 -1.57 -4.06
CA ASN A 98 19.78 -2.11 -4.17
C ASN A 98 20.59 -1.35 -5.22
N PHE A 99 20.00 -1.09 -6.40
CA PHE A 99 20.68 -0.39 -7.48
C PHE A 99 21.09 1.05 -7.10
N TYR A 100 20.19 1.89 -6.58
CA TYR A 100 20.60 3.26 -6.26
C TYR A 100 21.55 3.33 -5.06
N ARG A 101 21.51 2.35 -4.14
CA ARG A 101 22.49 2.23 -3.05
C ARG A 101 23.88 1.89 -3.56
N GLU A 102 23.99 1.05 -4.60
CA GLU A 102 25.26 0.82 -5.31
C GLU A 102 25.80 2.13 -5.92
N CYS A 103 24.91 2.99 -6.41
CA CYS A 103 25.26 4.29 -7.00
C CYS A 103 25.56 5.39 -5.97
N THR A 104 25.09 5.27 -4.73
CA THR A 104 25.16 6.35 -3.72
C THR A 104 26.59 6.83 -3.44
N PRO A 105 27.62 5.96 -3.30
CA PRO A 105 29.00 6.40 -3.11
C PRO A 105 29.55 7.25 -4.27
N MET A 106 29.00 7.11 -5.48
CA MET A 106 29.43 7.91 -6.63
C MET A 106 29.00 9.38 -6.48
N LEU A 107 27.86 9.64 -5.82
CA LEU A 107 27.35 10.99 -5.59
C LEU A 107 28.19 11.81 -4.60
N GLU A 108 28.97 11.13 -3.76
CA GLU A 108 29.86 11.76 -2.77
C GLU A 108 31.22 12.15 -3.36
N ASN A 109 31.51 11.71 -4.59
CA ASN A 109 32.76 11.99 -5.27
C ASN A 109 32.56 13.14 -6.28
N ASP A 110 33.31 14.23 -6.12
CA ASP A 110 33.21 15.42 -7.00
C ASP A 110 33.54 15.10 -8.48
N GLU A 111 34.14 13.94 -8.74
CA GLU A 111 34.43 13.41 -10.09
C GLU A 111 33.23 12.65 -10.72
N SER A 112 32.06 12.61 -10.08
CA SER A 112 30.87 11.97 -10.66
C SER A 112 30.34 12.76 -11.87
N ILE A 113 30.65 12.26 -13.08
CA ILE A 113 30.28 12.86 -14.37
C ILE A 113 28.84 12.46 -14.81
N GLY A 114 28.27 11.42 -14.20
CA GLY A 114 26.99 10.83 -14.63
C GLY A 114 25.78 11.67 -14.22
N LYS A 115 24.82 11.85 -15.14
CA LYS A 115 23.53 12.47 -14.80
C LYS A 115 22.72 11.58 -13.85
N ILE A 116 22.00 12.23 -12.94
CA ILE A 116 21.23 11.58 -11.88
C ILE A 116 19.84 11.21 -12.40
N ILE A 117 19.43 9.96 -12.20
CA ILE A 117 18.17 9.41 -12.69
C ILE A 117 17.36 8.81 -11.56
N THR A 118 16.05 9.08 -11.60
CA THR A 118 15.07 8.29 -10.86
C THR A 118 13.99 7.74 -11.79
N ILE A 119 13.16 6.83 -11.27
CA ILE A 119 12.14 6.12 -12.05
C ILE A 119 10.76 6.26 -11.43
N SER A 120 9.73 6.19 -12.26
CA SER A 120 8.35 6.12 -11.82
C SER A 120 8.05 4.86 -11.01
N GLY A 121 7.08 4.95 -10.11
CA GLY A 121 6.57 3.77 -9.39
C GLY A 121 5.99 2.69 -10.31
N LYS A 122 5.40 3.07 -11.47
CA LYS A 122 4.85 2.10 -12.42
C LYS A 122 5.91 1.17 -13.02
N ILE A 123 7.16 1.64 -13.14
CA ILE A 123 8.26 0.78 -13.59
C ILE A 123 8.64 -0.22 -12.51
N LYS A 124 8.62 0.19 -11.23
CA LYS A 124 8.89 -0.70 -10.08
C LYS A 124 7.83 -1.81 -9.94
N ASP A 125 6.62 -1.58 -10.43
CA ASP A 125 5.57 -2.60 -10.47
C ASP A 125 5.85 -3.71 -11.52
N ASN A 126 6.88 -3.57 -12.38
CA ASN A 126 7.27 -4.57 -13.38
C ASN A 126 8.78 -4.89 -13.28
N PRO A 127 9.16 -5.93 -12.51
CA PRO A 127 10.57 -6.29 -12.28
C PRO A 127 11.38 -6.60 -13.55
N ILE A 128 10.74 -7.17 -14.59
CA ILE A 128 11.42 -7.50 -15.85
C ILE A 128 11.86 -6.23 -16.56
N VAL A 129 10.93 -5.29 -16.73
CA VAL A 129 11.21 -3.98 -17.34
C VAL A 129 12.22 -3.19 -16.51
N LEU A 130 12.11 -3.25 -15.18
CA LEU A 130 13.06 -2.61 -14.28
C LEU A 130 14.49 -3.15 -14.44
N GLN A 131 14.65 -4.47 -14.54
CA GLN A 131 15.95 -5.11 -14.70
C GLN A 131 16.64 -4.68 -16.01
N GLU A 132 15.89 -4.67 -17.12
CA GLU A 132 16.38 -4.18 -18.42
C GLU A 132 16.77 -2.70 -18.36
N LEU A 133 15.94 -1.89 -17.69
CA LEU A 133 16.21 -0.47 -17.52
C LEU A 133 17.45 -0.20 -16.67
N ILE A 134 17.65 -0.92 -15.57
CA ILE A 134 18.84 -0.79 -14.72
C ILE A 134 20.10 -1.10 -15.53
N LYS A 135 20.08 -2.16 -16.34
CA LYS A 135 21.20 -2.48 -17.24
C LYS A 135 21.50 -1.32 -18.20
N LEU A 136 20.46 -0.77 -18.83
CA LEU A 136 20.61 0.36 -19.74
C LEU A 136 21.14 1.63 -19.05
N ILE A 137 20.69 1.92 -17.83
CA ILE A 137 21.18 3.05 -17.03
C ILE A 137 22.68 2.88 -16.74
N LYS A 138 23.10 1.68 -16.33
CA LYS A 138 24.51 1.35 -16.10
C LYS A 138 25.34 1.48 -17.39
N ASP A 139 24.87 0.90 -18.49
CA ASP A 139 25.56 0.90 -19.79
C ASP A 139 25.76 2.33 -20.33
N LYS A 140 24.81 3.23 -20.07
CA LYS A 140 24.89 4.65 -20.47
C LYS A 140 25.62 5.54 -19.45
N GLY A 141 26.09 5.00 -18.33
CA GLY A 141 26.85 5.75 -17.31
C GLY A 141 26.02 6.72 -16.45
N PHE A 142 24.72 6.51 -16.34
CA PHE A 142 23.84 7.30 -15.47
C PHE A 142 23.84 6.77 -14.03
N ILE A 143 23.52 7.64 -13.07
CA ILE A 143 23.54 7.33 -11.63
C ILE A 143 22.10 7.21 -11.12
N GLY A 144 21.74 6.07 -10.55
CA GLY A 144 20.43 5.85 -9.95
C GLY A 144 20.26 6.61 -8.64
N PHE A 145 19.07 7.17 -8.39
CA PHE A 145 18.76 7.94 -7.18
C PHE A 145 17.34 7.71 -6.65
N ASP A 146 17.19 7.82 -5.34
CA ASP A 146 15.94 7.49 -4.64
C ASP A 146 14.86 8.57 -4.78
N LYS A 147 15.26 9.83 -4.98
CA LYS A 147 14.37 11.01 -4.96
C LYS A 147 14.29 11.71 -6.30
N ILE A 148 13.09 12.22 -6.60
CA ILE A 148 12.85 13.12 -7.73
C ILE A 148 13.53 14.48 -7.55
N SER A 149 13.67 14.98 -6.33
CA SER A 149 14.17 16.35 -6.09
C SER A 149 15.65 16.53 -6.45
N GLY A 150 16.42 15.45 -6.55
CA GLY A 150 17.84 15.49 -6.91
C GLY A 150 18.17 14.85 -8.25
N SER A 151 17.16 14.49 -9.06
CA SER A 151 17.39 13.84 -10.36
C SER A 151 17.36 14.84 -11.51
N ASP A 152 18.21 14.62 -12.50
CA ASP A 152 18.17 15.29 -13.80
C ASP A 152 17.06 14.73 -14.68
N TYR A 153 16.84 13.41 -14.63
CA TYR A 153 15.80 12.72 -15.37
C TYR A 153 14.90 11.88 -14.45
N LEU A 154 13.60 11.95 -14.72
CA LEU A 154 12.62 11.00 -14.22
C LEU A 154 12.14 10.14 -15.38
N ILE A 155 12.43 8.85 -15.34
CA ILE A 155 11.99 7.90 -16.36
C ILE A 155 10.58 7.40 -16.03
N SER A 156 9.63 7.64 -16.92
CA SER A 156 8.25 7.14 -16.86
C SER A 156 8.07 5.93 -17.76
N LEU A 157 7.05 5.12 -17.48
CA LEU A 157 6.78 3.93 -18.30
C LEU A 157 6.37 4.31 -19.73
N ASN A 158 5.50 5.31 -19.86
CA ASN A 158 4.93 5.78 -21.13
C ASN A 158 4.35 7.20 -20.97
N ASN A 159 3.76 7.74 -22.05
CA ASN A 159 3.17 9.08 -22.05
C ASN A 159 2.04 9.27 -21.03
N GLU A 160 1.20 8.26 -20.83
CA GLU A 160 0.13 8.33 -19.82
C GLU A 160 0.69 8.45 -18.41
N ASP A 161 1.74 7.69 -18.11
CA ASP A 161 2.43 7.78 -16.83
C ASP A 161 3.15 9.12 -16.65
N SER A 162 3.78 9.66 -17.70
CA SER A 162 4.34 11.02 -17.70
C SER A 162 3.29 12.07 -17.34
N ILE A 163 2.11 12.01 -17.95
CA ILE A 163 1.00 12.96 -17.67
C ILE A 163 0.52 12.80 -16.24
N ARG A 164 0.32 11.56 -15.78
CA ARG A 164 -0.09 11.26 -14.40
C ARG A 164 0.88 11.84 -13.38
N ILE A 165 2.19 11.68 -13.60
CA ILE A 165 3.22 12.22 -12.72
C ILE A 165 3.17 13.75 -12.73
N LYS A 166 3.13 14.39 -13.91
CA LYS A 166 3.05 15.85 -14.03
C LYS A 166 1.87 16.43 -13.25
N ASN A 167 0.71 15.78 -13.32
CA ASN A 167 -0.50 16.21 -12.62
C ASN A 167 -0.44 15.97 -11.09
N ALA A 168 0.39 15.03 -10.63
CA ALA A 168 0.53 14.70 -9.21
C ALA A 168 1.56 15.59 -8.48
N LEU A 169 2.45 16.26 -9.23
CA LEU A 169 3.49 17.11 -8.65
C LEU A 169 2.88 18.44 -8.17
N LYS A 170 3.03 18.72 -6.87
CA LYS A 170 2.60 20.00 -6.27
C LYS A 170 3.49 21.18 -6.66
N HIS A 171 4.74 20.90 -7.02
CA HIS A 171 5.73 21.89 -7.43
C HIS A 171 6.33 21.49 -8.77
N PRO A 172 6.75 22.45 -9.61
CA PRO A 172 7.46 22.15 -10.85
C PRO A 172 8.70 21.29 -10.57
N TYR A 173 8.82 20.18 -11.28
CA TYR A 173 10.05 19.39 -11.27
C TYR A 173 11.08 20.08 -12.18
N HIS A 174 12.27 20.33 -11.63
CA HIS A 174 13.33 21.05 -12.32
C HIS A 174 14.14 20.18 -13.30
N GLY A 175 13.99 18.86 -13.26
CA GLY A 175 14.56 17.94 -14.25
C GLY A 175 13.62 17.67 -15.43
N LYS A 176 13.96 16.69 -16.25
CA LYS A 176 13.15 16.26 -17.41
C LYS A 176 12.44 14.95 -17.14
N ILE A 177 11.14 14.90 -17.41
CA ILE A 177 10.38 13.65 -17.42
C ILE A 177 10.46 13.08 -18.83
N ILE A 178 11.02 11.89 -18.96
CA ILE A 178 11.19 11.17 -20.23
C ILE A 178 10.61 9.77 -20.09
N THR A 179 10.10 9.20 -21.16
CA THR A 179 9.66 7.81 -21.23
C THR A 179 10.84 6.85 -21.37
N ILE A 180 10.63 5.55 -21.10
CA ILE A 180 11.64 4.52 -21.36
C ILE A 180 12.13 4.56 -22.83
N GLN A 181 11.21 4.74 -23.78
CA GLN A 181 11.55 4.78 -25.20
C GLN A 181 12.41 5.99 -25.55
N GLU A 182 12.10 7.16 -24.99
CA GLU A 182 12.93 8.35 -25.15
C GLU A 182 14.32 8.16 -24.51
N PHE A 183 14.38 7.50 -23.34
CA PHE A 183 15.64 7.20 -22.67
C PHE A 183 16.54 6.24 -23.47
N GLN A 184 15.96 5.21 -24.10
CA GLN A 184 16.68 4.29 -24.97
C GLN A 184 17.40 5.04 -26.10
N ASN A 185 16.70 5.98 -26.73
CA ASN A 185 17.21 6.79 -27.84
C ASN A 185 18.06 8.00 -27.40
N LEU A 186 18.24 8.21 -26.10
CA LEU A 186 18.98 9.35 -25.59
C LEU A 186 20.48 9.20 -25.92
N GLU A 187 21.00 10.08 -26.78
CA GLU A 187 22.44 10.21 -27.03
C GLU A 187 23.12 10.84 -25.81
N VAL A 188 24.08 10.12 -25.23
CA VAL A 188 24.92 10.64 -24.15
C VAL A 188 26.05 11.43 -24.80
N LYS A 189 25.96 12.76 -24.78
CA LYS A 189 27.12 13.61 -25.07
C LYS A 189 27.99 13.62 -23.82
N ILE A 190 29.11 12.90 -23.88
CA ILE A 190 30.22 12.99 -22.92
C ILE A 190 30.88 14.35 -23.07
#